data_AF-A0A9X0TPL9-F1
#
_entry.id   AF-A0A9X0TPL9-F1
#
_cell.length_a   1.000
_cell.length_b   1.000
_cell.length_c   1.000
_cell.angle_alpha   90.00
_cell.angle_beta   90.00
_cell.angle_gamma   90.00
#
_symmetry.space_group_name_H-M   'P 1'
#
loop_
_entity.id
_entity.type
_entity.pdbx_description
1 polymer ?
#
loop_
_entity_poly.entity_id
_entity_poly.type
_entity_poly.pdbx_seq_one_letter_code
_entity_poly.pdbx_strand_id
1 'polypeptide(L)'
;MLQSDFDLILLDAGTNDMMVETRQTIADTRARIASALLAAGKTVILLPILARGVGKWPAHGSERAKAHWINRQSAEFAASHANCHVFDWNAAWVDPNSEFGEPYPGYSDDGTHFSVRGAFAVGKLLAGYLANIVPRAADRVLPRDDRFDAVNNPTGNLATEMSARTLTESLEQSHRLGGQIVHPGTGNWVEAICDIDVPAHSGILGVTLRLKDIAEEGQEACALSPFRAEDGSVFPFPDTHWKGALRTPPLKLRPGAAPPELYLDVLLQAGSKPISIDITRIDVRPVSSPVCA
;
A
#
# COMPACT_ATOMS: atom_id res chain seq x y z
N MET A 1 -12.24 -16.35 17.47
CA MET A 1 -11.07 -16.22 16.56
C MET A 1 -11.26 -15.20 15.43
N LEU A 2 -12.48 -14.82 14.99
CA LEU A 2 -12.70 -13.73 14.02
C LEU A 2 -12.81 -12.32 14.64
N GLN A 3 -12.54 -12.22 15.95
CA GLN A 3 -12.45 -10.96 16.69
C GLN A 3 -11.06 -10.32 16.51
N SER A 4 -10.39 -10.55 15.37
CA SER A 4 -9.12 -9.92 15.05
C SER A 4 -9.32 -8.47 14.56
N ASP A 5 -8.28 -7.65 14.76
CA ASP A 5 -8.19 -6.17 14.67
C ASP A 5 -8.43 -5.55 13.28
N PHE A 6 -9.05 -6.27 12.34
CA PHE A 6 -9.33 -5.74 11.01
C PHE A 6 -10.78 -5.28 10.91
N ASP A 7 -11.01 -4.00 10.65
CA ASP A 7 -12.36 -3.43 10.48
C ASP A 7 -12.89 -3.58 9.04
N LEU A 8 -11.97 -3.66 8.08
CA LEU A 8 -12.24 -3.75 6.65
C LEU A 8 -11.47 -4.94 6.05
N ILE A 9 -12.16 -5.79 5.30
CA ILE A 9 -11.58 -6.97 4.66
C ILE A 9 -11.92 -6.98 3.17
N LEU A 10 -10.91 -7.08 2.32
CA LEU A 10 -11.08 -7.30 0.88
C LEU A 10 -11.02 -8.81 0.60
N LEU A 11 -12.07 -9.36 0.00
CA LEU A 11 -12.13 -10.77 -0.36
C LEU A 11 -11.77 -10.97 -1.84
N ASP A 12 -10.51 -11.32 -2.09
CA ASP A 12 -10.03 -11.87 -3.36
C ASP A 12 -10.08 -13.40 -3.32
N ALA A 13 -11.05 -14.01 -4.00
CA ALA A 13 -11.23 -15.46 -4.01
C ALA A 13 -11.87 -15.93 -5.32
N GLY A 14 -11.68 -17.19 -5.71
CA GLY A 14 -12.39 -17.79 -6.85
C GLY A 14 -11.56 -17.96 -8.10
N THR A 15 -10.50 -17.18 -8.32
CA THR A 15 -9.65 -17.28 -9.53
C THR A 15 -9.11 -18.70 -9.75
N ASN A 16 -8.52 -19.30 -8.71
CA ASN A 16 -7.91 -20.63 -8.81
C ASN A 16 -8.97 -21.73 -8.82
N ASP A 17 -10.12 -21.49 -8.19
CA ASP A 17 -11.25 -22.41 -8.12
C ASP A 17 -11.96 -22.57 -9.48
N MET A 18 -11.77 -21.62 -10.41
CA MET A 18 -12.40 -21.63 -11.74
C MET A 18 -12.15 -22.92 -12.52
N MET A 19 -11.02 -23.59 -12.29
CA MET A 19 -10.63 -24.80 -13.02
C MET A 19 -11.13 -26.10 -12.38
N VAL A 20 -11.55 -26.07 -11.11
CA VAL A 20 -11.82 -27.27 -10.32
C VAL A 20 -13.28 -27.31 -9.86
N GLU A 21 -13.78 -26.19 -9.36
CA GLU A 21 -15.07 -26.14 -8.67
C GLU A 21 -16.22 -25.75 -9.60
N THR A 22 -17.46 -26.04 -9.21
CA THR A 22 -18.62 -25.56 -9.96
C THR A 22 -18.85 -24.07 -9.75
N ARG A 23 -19.55 -23.40 -10.68
CA ARG A 23 -19.92 -21.98 -10.49
C ARG A 23 -20.70 -21.73 -9.20
N GLN A 24 -21.57 -22.67 -8.82
CA GLN A 24 -22.40 -22.58 -7.63
C GLN A 24 -21.55 -22.72 -6.37
N THR A 25 -20.66 -23.72 -6.31
CA THR A 25 -19.76 -23.93 -5.18
C THR A 25 -18.91 -22.69 -4.88
N ILE A 26 -18.37 -22.04 -5.92
CA ILE A 26 -17.54 -20.84 -5.78
C ILE A 26 -18.40 -19.68 -5.23
N ALA A 27 -19.58 -19.44 -5.80
CA ALA A 27 -20.48 -18.38 -5.35
C ALA A 27 -20.94 -18.59 -3.90
N ASP A 28 -21.38 -19.80 -3.55
CA ASP A 28 -21.83 -20.16 -2.20
C ASP A 28 -20.69 -20.03 -1.18
N THR A 29 -19.48 -20.44 -1.55
CA THR A 29 -18.31 -20.33 -0.67
C THR A 29 -17.95 -18.87 -0.41
N ARG A 30 -17.91 -18.04 -1.47
CA ARG A 30 -17.67 -16.59 -1.34
C ARG A 30 -18.72 -15.93 -0.45
N ALA A 31 -20.01 -16.24 -0.67
CA ALA A 31 -21.11 -15.72 0.15
C ALA A 31 -21.00 -16.17 1.61
N ARG A 32 -20.69 -17.45 1.86
CA ARG A 32 -20.52 -17.98 3.23
C ARG A 32 -19.36 -17.30 3.97
N ILE A 33 -18.23 -17.07 3.31
CA ILE A 33 -17.10 -16.34 3.89
C ILE A 33 -17.53 -14.90 4.23
N ALA A 34 -18.16 -14.20 3.28
CA ALA A 34 -18.64 -12.85 3.49
C ALA A 34 -19.64 -12.76 4.66
N SER A 35 -20.62 -13.67 4.72
CA SER A 35 -21.59 -13.74 5.81
C SER A 35 -20.92 -13.94 7.17
N ALA A 36 -19.90 -14.80 7.26
CA ALA A 36 -19.18 -15.02 8.52
C ALA A 36 -18.42 -13.76 8.98
N LEU A 37 -17.83 -13.01 8.05
CA LEU A 37 -17.14 -11.75 8.34
C LEU A 37 -18.13 -10.64 8.73
N LEU A 38 -19.24 -10.51 8.02
CA LEU A 38 -20.31 -9.56 8.32
C LEU A 38 -20.94 -9.86 9.70
N ALA A 39 -21.18 -11.13 10.03
CA ALA A 39 -21.67 -11.55 11.33
C ALA A 39 -20.69 -11.25 12.48
N ALA A 40 -19.38 -11.16 12.17
CA ALA A 40 -18.36 -10.69 13.09
C ALA A 40 -18.24 -9.15 13.16
N GLY A 41 -19.17 -8.42 12.53
CA GLY A 41 -19.23 -6.95 12.56
C GLY A 41 -18.24 -6.26 11.62
N LYS A 42 -17.66 -6.97 10.64
CA LYS A 42 -16.66 -6.43 9.73
C LYS A 42 -17.30 -5.75 8.52
N THR A 43 -16.60 -4.77 7.95
CA THR A 43 -16.90 -4.26 6.60
C THR A 43 -16.21 -5.17 5.58
N VAL A 44 -16.95 -5.63 4.57
CA VAL A 44 -16.43 -6.56 3.56
C VAL A 44 -16.51 -5.91 2.18
N ILE A 45 -15.41 -5.94 1.43
CA ILE A 45 -15.37 -5.59 0.01
C ILE A 45 -15.13 -6.87 -0.78
N LEU A 46 -16.12 -7.29 -1.55
CA LEU A 46 -15.99 -8.40 -2.49
C LEU A 46 -15.27 -7.92 -3.76
N LEU A 47 -14.16 -8.57 -4.09
CA LEU A 47 -13.49 -8.36 -5.36
C LEU A 47 -14.04 -9.36 -6.39
N PRO A 48 -14.52 -8.91 -7.56
CA PRO A 48 -14.92 -9.81 -8.63
C PRO A 48 -13.78 -10.76 -9.00
N ILE A 49 -14.08 -11.94 -9.53
CA ILE A 49 -13.07 -12.73 -10.23
C ILE A 49 -12.60 -11.88 -11.42
N LEU A 50 -11.32 -11.52 -11.41
CA LEU A 50 -10.71 -10.62 -12.37
C LEU A 50 -10.72 -11.23 -13.79
N ALA A 51 -10.92 -10.40 -14.81
CA ALA A 51 -10.91 -10.83 -16.20
C ALA A 51 -9.52 -11.35 -16.63
N ARG A 52 -9.47 -12.12 -17.72
CA ARG A 52 -8.24 -12.75 -18.23
C ARG A 52 -7.94 -12.37 -19.67
N GLY A 53 -6.71 -12.59 -20.10
CA GLY A 53 -6.36 -12.62 -21.52
C GLY A 53 -6.97 -13.84 -22.23
N VAL A 54 -7.14 -13.76 -23.55
CA VAL A 54 -7.74 -14.84 -24.37
C VAL A 54 -6.89 -16.12 -24.41
N GLY A 55 -5.57 -16.01 -24.19
CA GLY A 55 -4.70 -17.18 -24.06
C GLY A 55 -4.92 -17.98 -22.77
N LYS A 56 -5.40 -17.34 -21.70
CA LYS A 56 -5.70 -18.01 -20.42
C LYS A 56 -7.13 -18.51 -20.37
N TRP A 57 -8.10 -17.67 -20.71
CA TRP A 57 -9.49 -18.07 -20.92
C TRP A 57 -9.92 -17.73 -22.34
N PRO A 58 -10.23 -18.75 -23.18
CA PRO A 58 -10.58 -18.55 -24.58
C PRO A 58 -11.68 -17.50 -24.79
N ALA A 59 -11.64 -16.84 -25.95
CA ALA A 59 -12.75 -16.00 -26.42
C ALA A 59 -14.05 -16.82 -26.41
N HIS A 60 -15.13 -16.23 -25.89
CA HIS A 60 -16.42 -16.90 -25.65
C HIS A 60 -16.35 -18.19 -24.80
N GLY A 61 -15.24 -18.42 -24.10
CA GLY A 61 -15.00 -19.61 -23.30
C GLY A 61 -15.95 -19.73 -22.11
N SER A 62 -16.20 -20.98 -21.70
CA SER A 62 -17.08 -21.30 -20.57
C SER A 62 -16.61 -20.68 -19.24
N GLU A 63 -15.30 -20.50 -19.09
CA GLU A 63 -14.62 -19.91 -17.94
C GLU A 63 -14.99 -18.42 -17.81
N ARG A 64 -15.02 -17.67 -18.91
CA ARG A 64 -15.45 -16.26 -18.90
C ARG A 64 -16.91 -16.15 -18.49
N ALA A 65 -17.79 -16.93 -19.12
CA ALA A 65 -19.21 -16.95 -18.79
C ALA A 65 -19.46 -17.30 -17.31
N LYS A 66 -18.71 -18.29 -16.79
CA LYS A 66 -18.73 -18.69 -15.38
C LYS A 66 -18.29 -17.56 -14.45
N ALA A 67 -17.19 -16.86 -14.76
CA ALA A 67 -16.71 -15.74 -13.95
C ALA A 67 -17.73 -14.59 -13.92
N HIS A 68 -18.31 -14.23 -15.08
CA HIS A 68 -19.35 -13.21 -15.14
C HIS A 68 -20.59 -13.55 -14.30
N TRP A 69 -21.02 -14.83 -14.32
CA TRP A 69 -22.12 -15.27 -13.47
C TRP A 69 -21.79 -15.14 -11.97
N ILE A 70 -20.61 -15.62 -11.54
CA ILE A 70 -20.16 -15.53 -10.13
C ILE A 70 -20.03 -14.06 -9.68
N ASN A 71 -19.52 -13.20 -10.55
CA ASN A 71 -19.37 -11.77 -10.27
C ASN A 71 -20.74 -11.10 -10.09
N ARG A 72 -21.73 -11.47 -10.90
CA ARG A 72 -23.11 -11.01 -10.72
C ARG A 72 -23.69 -11.46 -9.38
N GLN A 73 -23.49 -12.73 -8.99
CA GLN A 73 -23.95 -13.22 -7.69
C GLN A 73 -23.28 -12.49 -6.52
N SER A 74 -22.00 -12.15 -6.65
CA SER A 74 -21.29 -11.36 -5.62
C SER A 74 -21.89 -9.95 -5.50
N ALA A 75 -22.27 -9.33 -6.62
CA ALA A 75 -22.91 -8.01 -6.62
C ALA A 75 -24.33 -8.06 -6.03
N GLU A 76 -25.12 -9.06 -6.38
CA GLU A 76 -26.46 -9.29 -5.81
C GLU A 76 -26.38 -9.53 -4.29
N PHE A 77 -25.42 -10.35 -3.85
CA PHE A 77 -25.18 -10.59 -2.42
C PHE A 77 -24.81 -9.30 -1.67
N ALA A 78 -23.86 -8.52 -2.19
CA ALA A 78 -23.46 -7.27 -1.54
C ALA A 78 -24.63 -6.27 -1.46
N ALA A 79 -25.43 -6.16 -2.51
CA ALA A 79 -26.60 -5.28 -2.53
C ALA A 79 -27.66 -5.64 -1.47
N SER A 80 -27.72 -6.90 -1.02
CA SER A 80 -28.66 -7.35 0.00
C SER A 80 -28.11 -7.35 1.43
N HIS A 81 -26.85 -6.91 1.65
CA HIS A 81 -26.21 -6.93 2.96
C HIS A 81 -25.56 -5.59 3.30
N ALA A 82 -25.98 -4.99 4.41
CA ALA A 82 -25.31 -3.80 4.95
C ALA A 82 -23.83 -4.10 5.25
N ASN A 83 -22.95 -3.09 5.07
CA ASN A 83 -21.49 -3.20 5.23
C ASN A 83 -20.82 -4.22 4.29
N CYS A 84 -21.52 -4.70 3.27
CA CYS A 84 -20.96 -5.48 2.18
C CYS A 84 -20.94 -4.63 0.90
N HIS A 85 -19.78 -4.61 0.26
CA HIS A 85 -19.48 -3.73 -0.85
C HIS A 85 -18.89 -4.54 -2.01
N VAL A 86 -18.99 -4.02 -3.24
CA VAL A 86 -18.22 -4.52 -4.38
C VAL A 86 -17.29 -3.42 -4.86
N PHE A 87 -16.01 -3.74 -4.93
CA PHE A 87 -15.03 -2.95 -5.66
C PHE A 87 -14.72 -3.67 -6.97
N ASP A 88 -15.28 -3.21 -8.08
CA ASP A 88 -15.01 -3.82 -9.38
C ASP A 88 -13.68 -3.34 -9.96
N TRP A 89 -12.61 -4.01 -9.56
CA TRP A 89 -11.28 -3.80 -10.11
C TRP A 89 -11.15 -4.11 -11.60
N ASN A 90 -12.14 -4.74 -12.25
CA ASN A 90 -12.13 -4.86 -13.71
C ASN A 90 -12.24 -3.49 -14.38
N ALA A 91 -12.83 -2.50 -13.71
CA ALA A 91 -12.97 -1.14 -14.25
C ALA A 91 -11.63 -0.46 -14.53
N ALA A 92 -10.57 -0.80 -13.78
CA ALA A 92 -9.22 -0.33 -14.03
C ALA A 92 -8.39 -1.31 -14.88
N TRP A 93 -8.82 -2.56 -15.00
CA TRP A 93 -8.03 -3.64 -15.60
C TRP A 93 -8.39 -3.91 -17.06
N VAL A 94 -9.69 -3.98 -17.38
CA VAL A 94 -10.22 -4.37 -18.69
C VAL A 94 -10.15 -3.23 -19.68
N ASP A 95 -9.64 -3.49 -20.89
CA ASP A 95 -9.75 -2.56 -22.01
C ASP A 95 -11.19 -2.55 -22.55
N PRO A 96 -11.93 -1.43 -22.49
CA PRO A 96 -13.30 -1.37 -23.01
C PRO A 96 -13.38 -1.53 -24.53
N ASN A 97 -12.25 -1.40 -25.26
CA ASN A 97 -12.18 -1.64 -26.70
C ASN A 97 -11.83 -3.09 -27.04
N SER A 98 -11.46 -3.91 -26.05
CA SER A 98 -11.25 -5.33 -26.27
C SER A 98 -12.61 -6.02 -26.44
N GLU A 99 -12.71 -6.82 -27.50
CA GLU A 99 -13.92 -7.58 -27.82
C GLU A 99 -14.28 -8.58 -26.72
N PHE A 100 -13.28 -9.17 -26.05
CA PHE A 100 -13.48 -10.23 -25.06
C PHE A 100 -13.27 -9.79 -23.62
N GLY A 101 -12.95 -8.52 -23.36
CA GLY A 101 -12.65 -8.00 -22.03
C GLY A 101 -11.28 -8.43 -21.49
N GLU A 102 -10.28 -8.44 -22.36
CA GLU A 102 -8.87 -8.62 -22.00
C GLU A 102 -8.34 -7.42 -21.19
N PRO A 103 -7.27 -7.62 -20.39
CA PRO A 103 -6.58 -6.52 -19.76
C PRO A 103 -6.05 -5.50 -20.78
N TYR A 104 -5.93 -4.24 -20.36
CA TYR A 104 -5.17 -3.24 -21.11
C TYR A 104 -3.75 -3.74 -21.48
N PRO A 105 -3.22 -3.35 -22.66
CA PRO A 105 -1.86 -3.70 -23.04
C PRO A 105 -0.82 -3.33 -21.96
N GLY A 106 0.01 -4.30 -21.59
CA GLY A 106 1.05 -4.16 -20.56
C GLY A 106 0.56 -4.15 -19.12
N TYR A 107 -0.73 -4.43 -18.87
CA TYR A 107 -1.25 -4.58 -17.50
C TYR A 107 -1.03 -6.00 -16.97
N SER A 108 -0.72 -6.96 -17.85
CA SER A 108 -0.41 -8.34 -17.48
C SER A 108 0.69 -8.88 -18.38
N ASP A 109 1.58 -9.69 -17.82
CA ASP A 109 2.63 -10.38 -18.56
C ASP A 109 2.20 -11.79 -18.99
N ASP A 110 1.24 -12.39 -18.29
CA ASP A 110 0.76 -13.76 -18.55
C ASP A 110 -0.75 -13.85 -18.85
N GLY A 111 -1.47 -12.73 -18.81
CA GLY A 111 -2.92 -12.69 -18.99
C GLY A 111 -3.74 -13.08 -17.75
N THR A 112 -3.10 -13.29 -16.60
CA THR A 112 -3.73 -13.63 -15.31
C THR A 112 -3.37 -12.63 -14.22
N HIS A 113 -2.07 -12.40 -14.01
CA HIS A 113 -1.53 -11.61 -12.91
C HIS A 113 -1.32 -10.15 -13.34
N PHE A 114 -1.44 -9.23 -12.39
CA PHE A 114 -1.06 -7.84 -12.61
C PHE A 114 0.45 -7.75 -12.90
N SER A 115 0.82 -7.03 -13.95
CA SER A 115 2.10 -6.34 -14.02
C SER A 115 2.11 -5.19 -13.00
N VAL A 116 3.27 -4.59 -12.74
CA VAL A 116 3.37 -3.40 -11.86
C VAL A 116 2.45 -2.27 -12.34
N ARG A 117 2.35 -2.07 -13.66
CA ARG A 117 1.48 -1.05 -14.24
C ARG A 117 0.00 -1.36 -13.98
N GLY A 118 -0.40 -2.61 -14.16
CA GLY A 118 -1.78 -3.06 -13.87
C GLY A 118 -2.12 -2.93 -12.39
N ALA A 119 -1.21 -3.35 -11.50
CA ALA A 119 -1.38 -3.25 -10.06
C ALA A 119 -1.51 -1.79 -9.60
N PHE A 120 -0.70 -0.88 -10.16
CA PHE A 120 -0.78 0.54 -9.86
C PHE A 120 -2.12 1.15 -10.28
N ALA A 121 -2.61 0.85 -11.49
CA ALA A 121 -3.90 1.34 -11.97
C ALA A 121 -5.06 0.88 -11.06
N VAL A 122 -5.09 -0.41 -10.72
CA VAL A 122 -6.09 -0.98 -9.80
C VAL A 122 -5.97 -0.38 -8.40
N GLY A 123 -4.76 -0.28 -7.85
CA GLY A 123 -4.50 0.30 -6.53
C GLY A 123 -4.93 1.77 -6.44
N LYS A 124 -4.71 2.56 -7.49
CA LYS A 124 -5.16 3.96 -7.57
C LYS A 124 -6.69 4.06 -7.56
N LEU A 125 -7.37 3.21 -8.32
CA LEU A 125 -8.83 3.16 -8.31
C LEU A 125 -9.35 2.71 -6.93
N LEU A 126 -8.72 1.72 -6.30
CA LEU A 126 -9.07 1.23 -4.98
C LEU A 126 -8.92 2.32 -3.92
N ALA A 127 -7.82 3.08 -3.94
CA ALA A 127 -7.61 4.19 -3.00
C ALA A 127 -8.72 5.25 -3.11
N GLY A 128 -9.13 5.60 -4.33
CA GLY A 128 -10.26 6.52 -4.55
C GLY A 128 -11.60 5.94 -4.09
N TYR A 129 -11.82 4.64 -4.29
CA TYR A 129 -13.01 3.95 -3.81
C TYR A 129 -13.09 3.94 -2.27
N LEU A 130 -11.98 3.59 -1.61
CA LEU A 130 -11.88 3.51 -0.15
C LEU A 130 -12.15 4.86 0.53
N ALA A 131 -11.84 5.99 -0.11
CA ALA A 131 -12.13 7.31 0.44
C ALA A 131 -13.63 7.55 0.75
N ASN A 132 -14.54 6.74 0.20
CA ASN A 132 -15.97 6.80 0.48
C ASN A 132 -16.43 5.85 1.61
N ILE A 133 -15.54 4.95 2.05
CA ILE A 133 -15.84 3.89 3.03
C ILE A 133 -15.07 4.13 4.32
N VAL A 134 -13.77 4.40 4.22
CA VAL A 134 -12.93 4.72 5.36
C VAL A 134 -12.89 6.23 5.58
N PRO A 135 -13.01 6.71 6.82
CA PRO A 135 -12.89 8.13 7.09
C PRO A 135 -11.51 8.61 6.65
N ARG A 136 -11.49 9.71 5.89
CA ARG A 136 -10.24 10.38 5.57
C ARG A 136 -9.56 10.76 6.88
N ALA A 137 -8.33 10.29 7.08
CA ALA A 137 -7.52 10.75 8.21
C ALA A 137 -7.46 12.28 8.17
N ALA A 138 -7.78 12.92 9.30
CA ALA A 138 -7.73 14.37 9.40
C ALA A 138 -6.33 14.86 8.99
N ASP A 139 -6.27 15.97 8.27
CA ASP A 139 -4.99 16.62 7.99
C ASP A 139 -4.32 16.89 9.34
N ARG A 140 -3.17 16.24 9.55
CA ARG A 140 -2.48 16.33 10.83
C ARG A 140 -1.81 17.71 10.89
N VAL A 141 -2.09 18.50 11.91
CA VAL A 141 -1.31 19.72 12.16
C VAL A 141 -0.10 19.36 13.02
N LEU A 142 1.11 19.75 12.60
CA LEU A 142 2.31 19.72 13.45
C LEU A 142 2.68 21.13 13.88
N PRO A 143 2.29 21.52 15.09
CA PRO A 143 2.87 22.69 15.72
C PRO A 143 4.40 22.51 15.81
N ARG A 144 5.16 23.56 15.48
CA ARG A 144 6.63 23.52 15.58
C ARG A 144 7.13 23.32 17.01
N ASP A 145 6.27 23.54 18.00
CA ASP A 145 6.48 23.36 19.43
C ASP A 145 5.96 22.02 19.97
N ASP A 146 5.35 21.16 19.14
CA ASP A 146 5.07 19.77 19.51
C ASP A 146 6.37 18.94 19.48
N ARG A 147 7.21 19.19 20.47
CA ARG A 147 8.53 18.57 20.65
C ARG A 147 8.47 17.55 21.76
N PHE A 148 9.23 16.49 21.59
CA PHE A 148 9.47 15.53 22.64
C PHE A 148 10.10 16.21 23.87
N ASP A 149 9.49 15.99 25.02
CA ASP A 149 10.03 16.28 26.33
C ASP A 149 9.75 15.08 27.23
N ALA A 150 10.77 14.50 27.85
CA ALA A 150 10.63 13.24 28.58
C ALA A 150 9.66 13.31 29.77
N VAL A 151 9.34 14.51 30.26
CA VAL A 151 8.46 14.72 31.42
C VAL A 151 7.10 15.25 31.01
N ASN A 152 7.06 16.28 30.18
CA ASN A 152 5.87 17.07 29.88
C ASN A 152 5.23 16.71 28.54
N ASN A 153 5.98 16.16 27.58
CA ASN A 153 5.47 15.73 26.27
C ASN A 153 6.23 14.49 25.74
N PRO A 154 6.12 13.32 26.40
CA PRO A 154 6.88 12.13 26.03
C PRO A 154 6.43 11.51 24.70
N THR A 155 5.35 12.02 24.08
CA THR A 155 4.83 11.58 22.78
C THR A 155 5.03 12.64 21.68
N GLY A 156 5.74 13.71 21.99
CA GLY A 156 6.05 14.78 21.04
C GLY A 156 7.00 14.32 19.93
N ASN A 157 7.15 15.15 18.91
CA ASN A 157 8.00 14.83 17.78
C ASN A 157 9.48 14.83 18.20
N LEU A 158 10.18 13.74 17.85
CA LEU A 158 11.59 13.51 18.12
C LEU A 158 12.50 14.22 17.11
N ALA A 159 11.98 14.58 15.93
CA ALA A 159 12.73 15.31 14.92
C ALA A 159 12.95 16.78 15.33
N THR A 160 14.10 17.35 14.98
CA THR A 160 14.39 18.79 15.17
C THR A 160 14.03 19.61 13.95
N GLU A 161 14.19 19.05 12.76
CA GLU A 161 13.76 19.66 11.50
C GLU A 161 12.45 19.04 11.00
N MET A 162 11.50 19.88 10.60
CA MET A 162 10.12 19.47 10.31
C MET A 162 9.81 19.37 8.81
N SER A 163 10.75 19.76 7.96
CA SER A 163 10.59 19.79 6.51
C SER A 163 11.97 19.74 5.85
N ALA A 164 12.04 19.24 4.64
CA ALA A 164 13.26 19.21 3.86
C ALA A 164 12.95 19.33 2.37
N ARG A 165 13.98 19.63 1.58
CA ARG A 165 13.95 19.50 0.13
C ARG A 165 15.16 18.69 -0.27
N THR A 166 14.94 17.57 -0.95
CA THR A 166 16.01 16.69 -1.41
C THR A 166 16.29 16.94 -2.89
N LEU A 167 17.55 16.74 -3.30
CA LEU A 167 17.97 16.78 -4.70
C LEU A 167 18.82 15.54 -4.98
N THR A 168 18.30 14.63 -5.79
CA THR A 168 19.01 13.42 -6.21
C THR A 168 19.61 13.65 -7.59
N GLU A 169 20.93 13.59 -7.70
CA GLU A 169 21.68 13.79 -8.95
C GLU A 169 22.34 12.51 -9.47
N SER A 170 22.38 11.46 -8.66
CA SER A 170 23.03 10.18 -8.95
C SER A 170 22.04 9.01 -8.95
N LEU A 171 22.55 7.80 -9.26
CA LEU A 171 21.78 6.56 -9.32
C LEU A 171 21.06 6.23 -8.00
N GLU A 172 21.75 6.36 -6.88
CA GLU A 172 21.22 6.02 -5.57
C GLU A 172 21.70 7.08 -4.57
N GLN A 173 20.77 7.66 -3.83
CA GLN A 173 21.09 8.67 -2.84
C GLN A 173 20.17 8.55 -1.63
N SER A 174 20.78 8.52 -0.45
CA SER A 174 20.10 8.57 0.84
C SER A 174 20.14 9.98 1.39
N HIS A 175 18.96 10.59 1.56
CA HIS A 175 18.84 11.93 2.13
C HIS A 175 18.47 11.83 3.60
N ARG A 176 19.34 12.30 4.50
CA ARG A 176 19.05 12.33 5.93
C ARG A 176 17.97 13.36 6.22
N LEU A 177 16.95 12.95 6.98
CA LEU A 177 15.80 13.77 7.35
C LEU A 177 15.73 14.00 8.86
N GLY A 178 14.97 15.02 9.27
CA GLY A 178 14.60 15.25 10.66
C GLY A 178 15.67 15.92 11.53
N GLY A 179 16.80 16.33 10.94
CA GLY A 179 17.91 16.94 11.66
C GLY A 179 18.52 15.96 12.68
N GLN A 180 18.76 16.45 13.89
CA GLN A 180 19.04 15.58 15.04
C GLN A 180 17.72 15.00 15.56
N ILE A 181 17.61 13.67 15.58
CA ILE A 181 16.48 12.97 16.20
C ILE A 181 16.82 12.74 17.68
N VAL A 182 15.88 13.01 18.57
CA VAL A 182 16.02 12.74 20.01
C VAL A 182 15.74 11.26 20.29
N HIS A 183 16.55 10.62 21.12
CA HIS A 183 16.30 9.25 21.56
C HIS A 183 15.26 9.23 22.70
N PRO A 184 14.09 8.58 22.55
CA PRO A 184 13.04 8.61 23.58
C PRO A 184 13.31 7.68 24.77
N GLY A 185 14.41 6.93 24.74
CA GLY A 185 14.77 5.91 25.73
C GLY A 185 14.65 4.49 25.18
N THR A 186 15.33 3.56 25.85
CA THR A 186 15.43 2.15 25.46
C THR A 186 14.08 1.44 25.40
N GLY A 187 13.86 0.60 24.38
CA GLY A 187 12.72 -0.31 24.31
C GLY A 187 11.41 0.33 23.86
N ASN A 188 11.41 1.65 23.63
CA ASN A 188 10.29 2.35 23.01
C ASN A 188 10.11 1.91 21.56
N TRP A 189 8.85 1.88 21.12
CA TRP A 189 8.52 1.77 19.71
C TRP A 189 8.47 3.16 19.11
N VAL A 190 9.05 3.33 17.93
CA VAL A 190 9.05 4.59 17.19
C VAL A 190 8.56 4.39 15.78
N GLU A 191 7.93 5.41 15.24
CA GLU A 191 7.45 5.44 13.87
C GLU A 191 7.81 6.76 13.21
N ALA A 192 8.13 6.71 11.92
CA ALA A 192 8.36 7.90 11.11
C ALA A 192 7.26 8.07 10.06
N ILE A 193 6.81 9.31 9.89
CA ILE A 193 5.87 9.72 8.86
C ILE A 193 6.42 10.95 8.15
N CYS A 194 6.45 10.92 6.81
CA CYS A 194 6.80 12.06 5.98
C CYS A 194 5.69 12.34 4.97
N ASP A 195 5.24 13.59 4.91
CA ASP A 195 4.38 14.04 3.81
C ASP A 195 5.29 14.50 2.67
N ILE A 196 5.14 13.88 1.50
CA ILE A 196 6.02 14.09 0.36
C ILE A 196 5.25 14.51 -0.88
N ASP A 197 5.92 15.28 -1.71
CA ASP A 197 5.49 15.74 -3.02
C ASP A 197 6.51 15.26 -4.07
N VAL A 198 6.11 14.25 -4.84
CA VAL A 198 6.96 13.60 -5.83
C VAL A 198 6.51 14.04 -7.22
N PRO A 199 7.33 14.82 -7.96
CA PRO A 199 7.04 15.18 -9.34
C PRO A 199 6.97 13.96 -10.28
N ALA A 200 6.26 14.11 -11.40
CA ALA A 200 6.32 13.13 -12.48
C ALA A 200 7.76 13.02 -13.00
N HIS A 201 8.30 11.82 -13.01
CA HIS A 201 9.67 11.57 -13.45
C HIS A 201 9.87 10.12 -13.89
N SER A 202 10.07 9.90 -15.18
CA SER A 202 10.21 8.56 -15.79
C SER A 202 11.42 7.76 -15.31
N GLY A 203 12.41 8.42 -14.69
CA GLY A 203 13.65 7.80 -14.24
C GLY A 203 13.61 7.26 -12.81
N ILE A 204 12.52 7.42 -12.05
CA ILE A 204 12.45 6.91 -10.68
C ILE A 204 12.25 5.39 -10.73
N LEU A 205 13.03 4.67 -9.93
CA LEU A 205 12.86 3.23 -9.66
C LEU A 205 12.39 2.97 -8.23
N GLY A 206 12.61 3.92 -7.31
CA GLY A 206 12.12 3.81 -5.94
C GLY A 206 12.22 5.10 -5.15
N VAL A 207 11.28 5.26 -4.23
CA VAL A 207 11.26 6.31 -3.20
C VAL A 207 10.88 5.63 -1.89
N THR A 208 11.82 5.53 -0.96
CA THR A 208 11.64 4.75 0.28
C THR A 208 11.92 5.61 1.49
N LEU A 209 10.97 5.64 2.43
CA LEU A 209 11.22 6.21 3.75
C LEU A 209 11.80 5.11 4.64
N ARG A 210 12.99 5.33 5.18
CA ARG A 210 13.70 4.35 6.01
C ARG A 210 14.03 4.92 7.38
N LEU A 211 13.49 4.31 8.42
CA LEU A 211 13.82 4.57 9.82
C LEU A 211 14.78 3.48 10.30
N LYS A 212 15.92 3.90 10.85
CA LYS A 212 17.00 3.02 11.27
C LYS A 212 17.31 3.19 12.74
N ASP A 213 17.31 2.08 13.49
CA ASP A 213 17.97 2.01 14.77
C ASP A 213 19.47 1.70 14.53
N ILE A 214 20.33 2.61 14.97
CA ILE A 214 21.79 2.51 14.76
C ILE A 214 22.52 1.80 15.91
N ALA A 215 21.80 1.34 16.94
CA ALA A 215 22.37 0.50 17.97
C ALA A 215 22.91 -0.83 17.40
N GLU A 216 23.74 -1.52 18.18
CA GLU A 216 24.16 -2.89 17.87
C GLU A 216 22.92 -3.80 17.76
N GLU A 217 22.83 -4.56 16.67
CA GLU A 217 21.63 -5.35 16.31
C GLU A 217 20.33 -4.52 16.16
N GLY A 218 20.47 -3.23 15.90
CA GLY A 218 19.38 -2.33 15.51
C GLY A 218 18.72 -2.79 14.22
N GLN A 219 17.41 -2.53 14.12
CA GLN A 219 16.59 -2.89 12.96
C GLN A 219 16.33 -1.67 12.07
N GLU A 220 15.86 -1.94 10.85
CA GLU A 220 15.38 -0.93 9.91
C GLU A 220 13.91 -1.18 9.57
N ALA A 221 13.13 -0.11 9.50
CA ALA A 221 11.75 -0.12 9.05
C ALA A 221 11.61 0.75 7.80
N CYS A 222 11.06 0.19 6.73
CA CYS A 222 10.94 0.84 5.43
C CYS A 222 9.47 0.99 5.03
N ALA A 223 9.13 2.15 4.45
CA ALA A 223 7.88 2.37 3.75
C ALA A 223 8.15 2.55 2.25
N LEU A 224 7.33 1.90 1.42
CA LEU A 224 7.41 1.97 -0.05
C LEU A 224 8.77 1.51 -0.61
N SER A 225 9.21 0.30 -0.23
CA SER A 225 10.41 -0.31 -0.82
C SER A 225 10.23 -0.53 -2.33
N PRO A 226 11.31 -0.44 -3.14
CA PRO A 226 11.22 -0.71 -4.57
C PRO A 226 10.78 -2.15 -4.82
N PHE A 227 9.91 -2.36 -5.81
CA PHE A 227 9.51 -3.69 -6.20
C PHE A 227 10.57 -4.32 -7.09
N ARG A 228 11.03 -5.52 -6.72
CA ARG A 228 12.07 -6.27 -7.42
C ARG A 228 11.51 -7.56 -8.00
N ALA A 229 11.87 -7.86 -9.25
CA ALA A 229 11.62 -9.17 -9.84
C ALA A 229 12.54 -10.24 -9.22
N GLU A 230 12.27 -11.51 -9.53
CA GLU A 230 13.09 -12.64 -9.07
C GLU A 230 14.55 -12.55 -9.53
N ASP A 231 14.81 -11.93 -10.68
CA ASP A 231 16.15 -11.68 -11.20
C ASP A 231 16.86 -10.46 -10.56
N GLY A 232 16.20 -9.79 -9.60
CA GLY A 232 16.70 -8.62 -8.89
C GLY A 232 16.48 -7.29 -9.61
N SER A 233 15.96 -7.30 -10.85
CA SER A 233 15.63 -6.08 -11.58
C SER A 233 14.55 -5.28 -10.85
N VAL A 234 14.67 -3.95 -10.88
CA VAL A 234 13.74 -3.04 -10.21
C VAL A 234 12.72 -2.55 -11.23
N PHE A 235 11.44 -2.65 -10.89
CA PHE A 235 10.40 -2.13 -11.76
C PHE A 235 10.36 -0.60 -11.70
N PRO A 236 10.08 0.07 -12.83
CA PRO A 236 10.01 1.51 -12.85
C PRO A 236 8.88 2.00 -11.94
N PHE A 237 9.17 3.07 -11.21
CA PHE A 237 8.16 3.79 -10.46
C PHE A 237 7.24 4.54 -11.45
N PRO A 238 5.95 4.68 -11.16
CA PRO A 238 5.01 5.36 -12.07
C PRO A 238 5.44 6.80 -12.40
N ASP A 239 5.46 7.13 -13.70
CA ASP A 239 5.72 8.49 -14.20
C ASP A 239 4.49 9.39 -14.04
N THR A 240 4.14 9.67 -12.79
CA THR A 240 3.04 10.57 -12.43
C THR A 240 3.40 11.35 -11.20
N HIS A 241 2.99 12.61 -11.16
CA HIS A 241 3.05 13.40 -9.95
C HIS A 241 2.11 12.80 -8.91
N TRP A 242 2.56 12.72 -7.66
CA TRP A 242 1.72 12.31 -6.54
C TRP A 242 2.15 12.97 -5.23
N LYS A 243 1.18 13.11 -4.34
CA LYS A 243 1.36 13.65 -2.98
C LYS A 243 0.73 12.71 -1.98
N GLY A 244 1.40 12.50 -0.86
CA GLY A 244 0.88 11.63 0.19
C GLY A 244 1.85 11.46 1.35
N ALA A 245 1.46 10.64 2.31
CA ALA A 245 2.28 10.31 3.47
C ALA A 245 2.95 8.95 3.28
N LEU A 246 4.28 8.90 3.49
CA LEU A 246 4.99 7.66 3.74
C LEU A 246 5.04 7.43 5.25
N ARG A 247 4.66 6.23 5.69
CA ARG A 247 4.63 5.83 7.11
C ARG A 247 5.37 4.52 7.26
N THR A 248 6.44 4.51 8.06
CA THR A 248 7.17 3.27 8.35
C THR A 248 6.31 2.37 9.24
N PRO A 249 6.49 1.04 9.19
CA PRO A 249 6.10 0.20 10.31
C PRO A 249 6.74 0.70 11.62
N PRO A 250 6.11 0.53 12.79
CA PRO A 250 6.76 0.82 14.06
C PRO A 250 8.01 -0.03 14.26
N LEU A 251 9.08 0.60 14.71
CA LEU A 251 10.39 0.02 14.97
C LEU A 251 10.65 0.03 16.48
N LYS A 252 11.02 -1.11 17.07
CA LYS A 252 11.42 -1.16 18.48
C LYS A 252 12.88 -0.80 18.62
N LEU A 253 13.19 0.27 19.36
CA LEU A 253 14.57 0.66 19.64
C LEU A 253 15.24 -0.34 20.58
N ARG A 254 16.45 -0.75 20.22
CA ARG A 254 17.32 -1.55 21.07
C ARG A 254 17.84 -0.74 22.27
N PRO A 255 18.32 -1.43 23.32
CA PRO A 255 19.03 -0.77 24.40
C PRO A 255 20.23 0.05 23.89
N GLY A 256 20.26 1.34 24.27
CA GLY A 256 21.30 2.25 23.85
C GLY A 256 20.92 3.71 24.08
N ALA A 257 21.86 4.60 23.75
CA ALA A 257 21.65 6.06 23.77
C ALA A 257 21.74 6.68 22.37
N ALA A 258 22.06 5.88 21.35
CA ALA A 258 22.22 6.36 19.99
C ALA A 258 20.83 6.64 19.38
N PRO A 259 20.54 7.87 18.93
CA PRO A 259 19.24 8.19 18.36
C PRO A 259 19.02 7.46 17.03
N PRO A 260 17.77 7.09 16.69
CA PRO A 260 17.49 6.55 15.38
C PRO A 260 17.73 7.58 14.29
N GLU A 261 17.88 7.10 13.06
CA GLU A 261 18.10 7.94 11.89
C GLU A 261 16.97 7.75 10.87
N LEU A 262 16.60 8.85 10.21
CA LEU A 262 15.56 8.84 9.19
C LEU A 262 16.17 9.23 7.84
N TYR A 263 15.83 8.46 6.82
CA TYR A 263 16.29 8.67 5.45
C TYR A 263 15.14 8.64 4.45
N LEU A 264 15.22 9.50 3.44
CA LEU A 264 14.54 9.28 2.17
C LEU A 264 15.54 8.75 1.16
N ASP A 265 15.42 7.47 0.82
CA ASP A 265 16.22 6.86 -0.23
C ASP A 265 15.53 7.04 -1.58
N VAL A 266 16.27 7.55 -2.55
CA VAL A 266 15.80 7.73 -3.93
C VAL A 266 16.70 6.94 -4.85
N LEU A 267 16.08 6.04 -5.63
CA LEU A 267 16.73 5.23 -6.63
C LEU A 267 16.30 5.70 -8.03
N LEU A 268 17.26 6.10 -8.85
CA LEU A 268 17.07 6.53 -10.22
C LEU A 268 17.69 5.53 -11.21
N GLN A 269 17.10 5.45 -12.40
CA GLN A 269 17.67 4.77 -13.54
C GLN A 269 18.93 5.50 -14.02
N ALA A 270 19.92 4.75 -14.54
CA ALA A 270 21.12 5.31 -15.15
C ALA A 270 20.80 6.34 -16.25
N GLY A 271 21.48 7.48 -16.20
CA GLY A 271 21.29 8.57 -17.17
C GLY A 271 20.03 9.41 -16.97
N SER A 272 19.28 9.18 -15.88
CA SER A 272 18.12 10.00 -15.53
C SER A 272 18.51 11.45 -15.25
N LYS A 273 17.56 12.36 -15.45
CA LYS A 273 17.70 13.75 -14.99
C LYS A 273 17.65 13.79 -13.46
N PRO A 274 18.29 14.79 -12.82
CA PRO A 274 18.11 15.02 -11.39
C PRO A 274 16.66 15.26 -11.03
N ILE A 275 16.27 14.86 -9.82
CA ILE A 275 14.92 15.10 -9.28
C ILE A 275 15.01 15.76 -7.91
N SER A 276 14.11 16.72 -7.69
CA SER A 276 13.87 17.28 -6.38
C SER A 276 12.54 16.79 -5.81
N ILE A 277 12.55 16.35 -4.56
CA ILE A 277 11.35 15.92 -3.83
C ILE A 277 11.18 16.84 -2.62
N ASP A 278 10.00 17.43 -2.49
CA ASP A 278 9.68 18.28 -1.36
C ASP A 278 9.07 17.44 -0.24
N ILE A 279 9.57 17.64 0.97
CA ILE A 279 9.09 16.99 2.19
C ILE A 279 8.51 18.08 3.07
N THR A 280 7.19 18.23 3.03
CA THR A 280 6.49 19.32 3.71
C THR A 280 6.33 19.08 5.20
N ARG A 281 6.50 17.83 5.64
CA ARG A 281 6.32 17.42 7.03
C ARG A 281 7.18 16.21 7.36
N ILE A 282 7.89 16.26 8.49
CA ILE A 282 8.63 15.15 9.08
C ILE A 282 8.14 14.95 10.52
N ASP A 283 7.69 13.74 10.83
CA ASP A 283 7.23 13.37 12.16
C ASP A 283 7.84 12.05 12.59
N VAL A 284 8.56 12.03 13.70
CA VAL A 284 9.12 10.82 14.31
C VAL A 284 8.62 10.77 15.74
N ARG A 285 7.85 9.74 16.11
CA ARG A 285 7.21 9.71 17.43
C ARG A 285 7.37 8.36 18.12
N PRO A 286 7.40 8.36 19.46
CA PRO A 286 7.08 7.17 20.24
C PRO A 286 5.63 6.73 19.97
N VAL A 287 5.43 5.43 19.80
CA VAL A 287 4.11 4.82 19.58
C VAL A 287 3.91 3.65 20.53
N SER A 288 2.66 3.22 20.71
CA SER A 288 2.36 2.00 21.45
C SER A 288 2.91 0.77 20.73
N SER A 289 3.17 -0.29 21.49
CA SER A 289 3.57 -1.59 20.94
C SER A 289 2.55 -2.07 19.90
N PRO A 290 2.95 -2.37 18.67
CA PRO A 290 2.06 -2.98 17.68
C PRO A 290 1.87 -4.48 17.93
N VAL A 291 2.67 -5.10 18.81
CA VAL A 291 2.51 -6.50 19.20
C VAL A 291 1.48 -6.57 20.32
N CYS A 292 0.30 -7.10 20.01
CA CYS A 292 -0.72 -7.44 21.00
C CYS A 292 -0.27 -8.67 21.81
N ALA A 293 -0.48 -8.64 23.13
CA ALA A 293 -0.29 -9.78 24.02
C ALA A 293 -1.52 -10.70 24.04
#